data_AF-A0AAE7H8Y6-F1
#
_entry.id   AF-A0AAE7H8Y6-F1
#
_cell.length_a   1.000
_cell.length_b   1.000
_cell.length_c   1.000
_cell.angle_alpha   90.00
_cell.angle_beta   90.00
_cell.angle_gamma   90.00
#
_symmetry.space_group_name_H-M   'P 1'
#
loop_
_entity.id
_entity.type
_entity.pdbx_description
1 polymer ?
#
loop_
_entity_poly.entity_id
_entity_poly.type
_entity_poly.pdbx_seq_one_letter_code
_entity_poly.pdbx_strand_id
1 'polypeptide(L)'
;MAELITELDWDFKEKIISDSIHGIHPYPAKFIPEIPFQLINYLGCDKNTSVLDPFCGSGTTLKVAQSLGLPCVGIDLNPIACLISKVKTTKIPPNFGTVFYDVVADAKSRKVDIDELESIPNINHWFKSDIQVNLLKLKKSIHDYLGHDTFDALCVAFSSIIVKASNQESDTRYAAINKNLVAEDVFRLFLVSCEKLNSSLLYNSSDFPCQIINKDVLAVQPSDINSTVGLVVTSPPYPNAYEYWLYHKYRMWWLGFDPKEIKEKEIGARAHFFKKNHHTERDFYHQMYGTLQLIDSVLITHGHAAFVVGRSIIHGKNVDNAGLIVEAAENLGFDVVERFNRTMNSNRKSFNLSYAKIKEETIVVLRKK
;
A
#
# COMPACT_ATOMS: atom_id res chain seq x y z
N MET A 1 -5.30 18.57 24.73
CA MET A 1 -4.95 17.70 23.58
C MET A 1 -5.58 18.18 22.28
N ALA A 2 -6.82 18.69 22.30
CA ALA A 2 -7.49 19.26 21.12
C ALA A 2 -6.69 20.40 20.44
N GLU A 3 -6.49 21.52 21.14
CA GLU A 3 -5.87 22.74 20.58
C GLU A 3 -4.41 22.58 20.10
N LEU A 4 -3.64 21.63 20.67
CA LEU A 4 -2.22 21.44 20.37
C LEU A 4 -1.94 20.60 19.11
N ILE A 5 -2.87 19.71 18.68
CA ILE A 5 -2.63 18.89 17.48
C ILE A 5 -2.82 19.70 16.21
N THR A 6 -3.77 20.63 16.21
CA THR A 6 -4.08 21.52 15.10
C THR A 6 -3.00 22.57 14.86
N GLU A 7 -2.15 22.83 15.87
CA GLU A 7 -1.02 23.76 15.81
C GLU A 7 0.27 23.14 15.22
N LEU A 8 0.32 21.82 15.02
CA LEU A 8 1.47 21.15 14.41
C LEU A 8 1.60 21.51 12.91
N ASP A 9 2.84 21.44 12.39
CA ASP A 9 3.10 21.65 10.95
C ASP A 9 2.65 20.45 10.13
N TRP A 10 1.40 20.47 9.68
CA TRP A 10 0.82 19.47 8.77
C TRP A 10 1.14 19.75 7.29
N ASP A 11 1.75 20.88 6.97
CA ASP A 11 2.21 21.20 5.62
C ASP A 11 3.62 20.66 5.36
N PHE A 12 4.34 20.34 6.44
CA PHE A 12 5.71 19.87 6.51
C PHE A 12 6.58 20.74 5.62
N LYS A 13 6.99 21.95 6.03
CA LYS A 13 7.79 22.80 5.14
C LYS A 13 9.22 22.25 4.93
N GLU A 14 9.70 21.48 5.90
CA GLU A 14 10.97 20.74 5.86
C GLU A 14 10.72 19.22 5.77
N LYS A 15 11.69 18.46 5.25
CA LYS A 15 11.55 17.01 5.08
C LYS A 15 12.11 16.31 6.30
N ILE A 16 11.28 15.58 7.03
CA ILE A 16 11.65 14.99 8.32
C ILE A 16 12.21 13.57 8.13
N ILE A 17 11.74 12.86 7.10
CA ILE A 17 12.05 11.42 6.89
C ILE A 17 12.70 11.21 5.52
N SER A 18 13.74 10.36 5.49
CA SER A 18 14.42 9.97 4.25
C SER A 18 13.51 9.10 3.36
N ASP A 19 13.40 9.46 2.07
CA ASP A 19 12.52 8.79 1.10
C ASP A 19 13.04 7.45 0.57
N SER A 20 14.29 7.06 0.88
CA SER A 20 14.95 5.96 0.16
C SER A 20 14.15 4.66 0.22
N ILE A 21 13.60 4.32 1.39
CA ILE A 21 12.81 3.11 1.60
C ILE A 21 11.36 3.20 1.09
N HIS A 22 10.78 4.40 1.07
CA HIS A 22 9.40 4.59 0.59
C HIS A 22 9.27 4.51 -0.94
N GLY A 23 10.40 4.62 -1.66
CA GLY A 23 10.50 4.59 -3.12
C GLY A 23 10.92 3.24 -3.74
N ILE A 24 11.05 2.16 -2.97
CA ILE A 24 11.52 0.86 -3.50
C ILE A 24 10.57 0.22 -4.54
N HIS A 25 9.29 0.60 -4.52
CA HIS A 25 8.28 0.11 -5.43
C HIS A 25 7.27 1.22 -5.76
N PRO A 26 6.86 1.39 -7.03
CA PRO A 26 5.77 2.31 -7.38
C PRO A 26 4.46 1.85 -6.76
N TYR A 27 3.92 2.66 -5.84
CA TYR A 27 2.62 2.40 -5.21
C TYR A 27 1.97 3.77 -4.96
N PRO A 28 1.08 4.23 -5.86
CA PRO A 28 0.47 5.56 -5.78
C PRO A 28 -0.49 5.73 -4.59
N ALA A 29 -0.99 6.95 -4.40
CA ALA A 29 -2.06 7.29 -3.44
C ALA A 29 -1.78 6.95 -1.96
N LYS A 30 -0.50 7.04 -1.56
CA LYS A 30 -0.06 6.93 -0.15
C LYS A 30 -0.05 8.31 0.51
N PHE A 31 -0.25 8.41 1.82
CA PHE A 31 0.21 9.62 2.51
C PHE A 31 1.74 9.65 2.63
N ILE A 32 2.28 10.85 2.86
CA ILE A 32 3.69 11.09 3.15
C ILE A 32 4.04 10.55 4.56
N PRO A 33 5.26 10.05 4.78
CA PRO A 33 5.65 9.43 6.05
C PRO A 33 5.63 10.39 7.24
N GLU A 34 5.67 11.70 7.02
CA GLU A 34 5.64 12.67 8.10
C GLU A 34 4.28 12.76 8.80
N ILE A 35 3.18 12.40 8.12
CA ILE A 35 1.83 12.34 8.72
C ILE A 35 1.74 11.27 9.81
N PRO A 36 2.00 9.97 9.53
CA PRO A 36 1.98 8.98 10.59
C PRO A 36 3.07 9.24 11.64
N PHE A 37 4.20 9.86 11.27
CA PHE A 37 5.23 10.22 12.25
C PHE A 37 4.72 11.24 13.27
N GLN A 38 4.07 12.30 12.83
CA GLN A 38 3.47 13.29 13.73
C GLN A 38 2.33 12.67 14.54
N LEU A 39 1.44 11.91 13.92
CA LEU A 39 0.32 11.27 14.62
C LEU A 39 0.79 10.31 15.71
N ILE A 40 1.79 9.46 15.42
CA ILE A 40 2.33 8.51 16.41
C ILE A 40 3.05 9.24 17.56
N ASN A 41 3.87 10.25 17.26
CA ASN A 41 4.56 11.00 18.30
C ASN A 41 3.59 11.81 19.19
N TYR A 42 2.54 12.37 18.60
CA TYR A 42 1.60 13.22 19.30
C TYR A 42 0.59 12.42 20.14
N LEU A 43 -0.04 11.39 19.55
CA LEU A 43 -1.08 10.61 20.22
C LEU A 43 -0.49 9.59 21.19
N GLY A 44 0.76 9.18 20.96
CA GLY A 44 1.46 8.19 21.76
C GLY A 44 0.97 6.76 21.50
N CYS A 45 1.87 5.81 21.71
CA CYS A 45 1.58 4.38 21.71
C CYS A 45 2.42 3.74 22.82
N ASP A 46 1.81 2.92 23.67
CA ASP A 46 2.55 2.18 24.68
C ASP A 46 3.52 1.22 23.97
N LYS A 47 4.76 1.14 24.45
CA LYS A 47 5.82 0.27 23.90
C LYS A 47 5.47 -1.22 23.94
N ASN A 48 4.55 -1.61 24.82
CA ASN A 48 4.04 -2.99 24.91
C ASN A 48 2.84 -3.26 23.98
N THR A 49 2.41 -2.26 23.22
CA THR A 49 1.29 -2.35 22.28
C THR A 49 1.76 -2.08 20.85
N SER A 50 0.92 -2.41 19.88
CA SER A 50 1.22 -2.21 18.46
C SER A 50 0.48 -1.03 17.87
N VAL A 51 1.13 -0.38 16.89
CA VAL A 51 0.45 0.52 15.95
C VAL A 51 -0.24 -0.30 14.87
N LEU A 52 -1.55 -0.15 14.70
CA LEU A 52 -2.32 -0.82 13.67
C LEU A 52 -2.58 0.13 12.48
N ASP A 53 -2.41 -0.39 11.27
CA ASP A 53 -2.90 0.23 10.03
C ASP A 53 -3.82 -0.79 9.30
N PRO A 54 -5.16 -0.65 9.37
CA PRO A 54 -6.11 -1.54 8.72
C PRO A 54 -6.15 -1.43 7.18
N PHE A 55 -5.42 -0.48 6.60
CA PHE A 55 -5.31 -0.24 5.17
C PHE A 55 -3.85 0.06 4.81
N CYS A 56 -2.94 -0.83 5.22
CA CYS A 56 -1.53 -0.51 5.32
C CYS A 56 -0.86 -0.20 3.98
N GLY A 57 -1.47 -0.61 2.86
CA GLY A 57 -0.95 -0.34 1.52
C GLY A 57 0.48 -0.84 1.41
N SER A 58 1.38 0.04 0.99
CA SER A 58 2.81 -0.26 0.91
C SER A 58 3.59 -0.09 2.23
N GLY A 59 2.92 0.12 3.35
CA GLY A 59 3.51 0.02 4.70
C GLY A 59 4.16 1.29 5.22
N THR A 60 3.66 2.47 4.84
CA THR A 60 4.23 3.75 5.31
C THR A 60 4.12 3.88 6.83
N THR A 61 2.92 3.69 7.39
CA THR A 61 2.70 3.71 8.85
C THR A 61 3.56 2.69 9.57
N LEU A 62 3.62 1.46 9.04
CA LEU A 62 4.35 0.35 9.65
C LEU A 62 5.85 0.66 9.75
N LYS A 63 6.42 1.21 8.67
CA LYS A 63 7.84 1.59 8.65
C LYS A 63 8.13 2.73 9.63
N VAL A 64 7.24 3.70 9.71
CA VAL A 64 7.37 4.82 10.65
C VAL A 64 7.27 4.34 12.09
N ALA A 65 6.29 3.48 12.43
CA ALA A 65 6.18 2.86 13.74
C ALA A 65 7.46 2.10 14.12
N GLN A 66 7.99 1.28 13.21
CA GLN A 66 9.26 0.58 13.41
C GLN A 66 10.46 1.50 13.63
N SER A 67 10.49 2.67 12.96
CA SER A 67 11.56 3.67 13.14
C SER A 67 11.47 4.40 14.49
N LEU A 68 10.27 4.44 15.07
CA LEU A 68 10.00 4.98 16.41
C LEU A 68 10.12 3.92 17.52
N GLY A 69 10.54 2.70 17.15
CA GLY A 69 10.71 1.60 18.10
C GLY A 69 9.40 1.01 18.61
N LEU A 70 8.39 0.93 17.74
CA LEU A 70 7.09 0.37 18.07
C LEU A 70 6.81 -0.87 17.22
N PRO A 71 6.27 -1.95 17.81
CA PRO A 71 5.66 -3.04 17.07
C PRO A 71 4.49 -2.52 16.22
N CYS A 72 4.20 -3.18 15.11
CA CYS A 72 3.09 -2.78 14.24
C CYS A 72 2.39 -3.93 13.55
N VAL A 73 1.12 -3.69 13.19
CA VAL A 73 0.27 -4.62 12.47
C VAL A 73 -0.31 -3.91 11.27
N GLY A 74 -0.18 -4.51 10.09
CA GLY A 74 -0.74 -4.00 8.85
C GLY A 74 -1.72 -4.97 8.24
N ILE A 75 -2.90 -4.48 7.85
CA ILE A 75 -3.89 -5.25 7.10
C ILE A 75 -4.02 -4.63 5.72
N ASP A 76 -4.03 -5.44 4.67
CA ASP A 76 -4.44 -4.98 3.35
C ASP A 76 -5.04 -6.13 2.54
N LEU A 77 -5.99 -5.81 1.67
CA LEU A 77 -6.58 -6.76 0.75
C LEU A 77 -5.60 -7.12 -0.38
N ASN A 78 -4.80 -6.15 -0.85
CA ASN A 78 -3.96 -6.29 -2.04
C ASN A 78 -2.65 -7.04 -1.71
N PRO A 79 -2.41 -8.23 -2.31
CA PRO A 79 -1.21 -9.02 -2.04
C PRO A 79 0.09 -8.30 -2.44
N ILE A 80 0.06 -7.43 -3.46
CA ILE A 80 1.21 -6.62 -3.85
C ILE A 80 1.54 -5.60 -2.77
N ALA A 81 0.53 -5.01 -2.15
CA ALA A 81 0.68 -4.06 -1.06
C ALA A 81 1.31 -4.75 0.16
N CYS A 82 0.74 -5.88 0.58
CA CYS A 82 1.27 -6.72 1.67
C CYS A 82 2.71 -7.17 1.43
N LEU A 83 3.04 -7.62 0.22
CA LEU A 83 4.39 -8.04 -0.14
C LEU A 83 5.39 -6.89 -0.02
N ILE A 84 5.04 -5.70 -0.51
CA ILE A 84 5.89 -4.50 -0.37
C ILE A 84 6.05 -4.12 1.11
N SER A 85 4.95 -4.12 1.87
CA SER A 85 4.96 -3.82 3.31
C SER A 85 5.90 -4.77 4.05
N LYS A 86 5.76 -6.08 3.83
CA LYS A 86 6.61 -7.12 4.42
C LYS A 86 8.09 -6.85 4.14
N VAL A 87 8.46 -6.64 2.88
CA VAL A 87 9.88 -6.38 2.52
C VAL A 87 10.41 -5.06 3.12
N LYS A 88 9.59 -4.01 3.26
CA LYS A 88 10.01 -2.76 3.93
C LYS A 88 10.23 -2.92 5.43
N THR A 89 9.49 -3.83 6.05
CA THR A 89 9.48 -4.03 7.50
C THR A 89 10.35 -5.19 7.96
N THR A 90 10.92 -5.97 7.03
CA THR A 90 11.81 -7.09 7.32
C THR A 90 13.24 -6.77 6.88
N LYS A 91 14.22 -7.29 7.61
CA LYS A 91 15.64 -7.17 7.24
C LYS A 91 15.90 -7.99 5.98
N ILE A 92 16.51 -7.37 4.97
CA ILE A 92 16.99 -8.11 3.80
C ILE A 92 18.28 -8.87 4.17
N PRO A 93 18.41 -10.14 3.77
CA PRO A 93 19.61 -10.94 3.99
C PRO A 93 20.87 -10.31 3.34
N PRO A 94 22.04 -10.35 4.00
CA PRO A 94 23.28 -9.77 3.45
C PRO A 94 23.71 -10.36 2.09
N ASN A 95 23.34 -11.61 1.81
CA ASN A 95 23.61 -12.29 0.54
C ASN A 95 22.64 -11.89 -0.59
N PHE A 96 21.64 -11.03 -0.34
CA PHE A 96 20.72 -10.59 -1.39
C PHE A 96 21.47 -10.01 -2.60
N GLY A 97 22.56 -9.27 -2.32
CA GLY A 97 23.50 -8.74 -3.31
C GLY A 97 24.00 -9.76 -4.33
N THR A 98 24.37 -10.96 -3.90
CA THR A 98 24.86 -12.02 -4.80
C THR A 98 23.70 -12.75 -5.45
N VAL A 99 22.65 -13.05 -4.68
CA VAL A 99 21.48 -13.81 -5.12
C VAL A 99 20.82 -13.19 -6.35
N PHE A 100 20.63 -11.87 -6.40
CA PHE A 100 19.94 -11.29 -7.55
C PHE A 100 20.77 -11.32 -8.85
N TYR A 101 22.10 -11.40 -8.77
CA TYR A 101 22.94 -11.63 -9.95
C TYR A 101 22.85 -13.07 -10.43
N ASP A 102 22.83 -14.04 -9.51
CA ASP A 102 22.66 -15.46 -9.81
C ASP A 102 21.32 -15.71 -10.51
N VAL A 103 20.23 -15.11 -9.99
CA VAL A 103 18.89 -15.16 -10.62
C VAL A 103 18.93 -14.67 -12.07
N VAL A 104 19.62 -13.57 -12.35
CA VAL A 104 19.71 -13.03 -13.71
C VAL A 104 20.58 -13.89 -14.62
N ALA A 105 21.69 -14.41 -14.11
CA ALA A 105 22.57 -15.31 -14.86
C ALA A 105 21.82 -16.59 -15.27
N ASP A 106 21.10 -17.20 -14.34
CA ASP A 106 20.23 -18.34 -14.61
C ASP A 106 19.15 -17.96 -15.64
N ALA A 107 18.39 -16.88 -15.41
CA ALA A 107 17.29 -16.46 -16.27
C ALA A 107 17.72 -16.25 -17.73
N LYS A 108 18.91 -15.70 -17.96
CA LYS A 108 19.46 -15.51 -19.32
C LYS A 108 19.61 -16.83 -20.08
N SER A 109 20.04 -17.88 -19.39
CA SER A 109 20.24 -19.21 -19.98
C SER A 109 19.00 -20.10 -19.97
N ARG A 110 18.01 -19.78 -19.12
CA ARG A 110 16.80 -20.57 -18.91
C ARG A 110 15.96 -20.70 -20.18
N LYS A 111 15.48 -21.91 -20.45
CA LYS A 111 14.45 -22.19 -21.45
C LYS A 111 13.07 -22.11 -20.78
N VAL A 112 12.10 -21.56 -21.48
CA VAL A 112 10.73 -21.40 -20.97
C VAL A 112 9.73 -21.81 -22.03
N ASP A 113 8.60 -22.33 -21.57
CA ASP A 113 7.43 -22.59 -22.41
C ASP A 113 6.49 -21.38 -22.29
N ILE A 114 6.20 -20.72 -23.41
CA ILE A 114 5.41 -19.48 -23.42
C ILE A 114 3.93 -19.76 -23.16
N ASP A 115 3.47 -20.99 -23.39
CA ASP A 115 2.07 -21.39 -23.22
C ASP A 115 1.65 -21.33 -21.74
N GLU A 116 2.61 -21.33 -20.81
CA GLU A 116 2.34 -21.07 -19.38
C GLU A 116 1.74 -19.68 -19.10
N LEU A 117 1.86 -18.73 -20.04
CA LEU A 117 1.28 -17.39 -19.92
C LEU A 117 -0.19 -17.30 -20.35
N GLU A 118 -0.81 -18.36 -20.87
CA GLU A 118 -2.21 -18.36 -21.32
C GLU A 118 -3.19 -17.95 -20.21
N SER A 119 -2.80 -18.17 -18.95
CA SER A 119 -3.57 -17.75 -17.76
C SER A 119 -3.64 -16.22 -17.56
N ILE A 120 -2.73 -15.44 -18.18
CA ILE A 120 -2.67 -13.99 -18.03
C ILE A 120 -3.55 -13.31 -19.12
N PRO A 121 -4.67 -12.67 -18.74
CA PRO A 121 -5.58 -12.09 -19.72
C PRO A 121 -4.95 -10.98 -20.57
N ASN A 122 -5.16 -11.06 -21.88
CA ASN A 122 -4.69 -10.09 -22.88
C ASN A 122 -3.17 -9.86 -22.85
N ILE A 123 -2.37 -10.87 -22.52
CA ILE A 123 -0.90 -10.73 -22.37
C ILE A 123 -0.25 -10.10 -23.61
N ASN A 124 -0.64 -10.52 -24.82
CA ASN A 124 -0.09 -10.02 -26.09
C ASN A 124 -0.41 -8.55 -26.37
N HIS A 125 -1.48 -8.01 -25.78
CA HIS A 125 -1.80 -6.58 -25.89
C HIS A 125 -0.90 -5.74 -24.97
N TRP A 126 -0.57 -6.26 -23.78
CA TRP A 126 0.15 -5.52 -22.76
C TRP A 126 1.66 -5.76 -22.74
N PHE A 127 2.15 -6.83 -23.32
CA PHE A 127 3.57 -7.19 -23.31
C PHE A 127 3.99 -7.67 -24.69
N LYS A 128 5.11 -7.15 -25.21
CA LYS A 128 5.72 -7.67 -26.44
C LYS A 128 6.18 -9.12 -26.22
N SER A 129 6.13 -9.96 -27.25
CA SER A 129 6.43 -11.39 -27.13
C SER A 129 7.85 -11.67 -26.61
N ASP A 130 8.84 -10.89 -27.04
CA ASP A 130 10.23 -10.99 -26.59
C ASP A 130 10.40 -10.58 -25.11
N ILE A 131 9.66 -9.56 -24.67
CA ILE A 131 9.59 -9.14 -23.26
C ILE A 131 8.92 -10.22 -22.40
N GLN A 132 7.83 -10.83 -22.88
CA GLN A 132 7.13 -11.91 -22.17
C GLN A 132 8.08 -13.07 -21.86
N VAL A 133 8.90 -13.49 -22.83
CA VAL A 133 9.89 -14.57 -22.66
C VAL A 133 10.87 -14.24 -21.53
N ASN A 134 11.43 -13.03 -21.49
CA ASN A 134 12.41 -12.66 -20.46
C ASN A 134 11.78 -12.44 -19.07
N LEU A 135 10.54 -11.95 -19.01
CA LEU A 135 9.79 -11.88 -17.76
C LEU A 135 9.48 -13.28 -17.21
N LEU A 136 9.11 -14.23 -18.08
CA LEU A 136 8.85 -15.62 -17.67
C LEU A 136 10.13 -16.32 -17.21
N LYS A 137 11.25 -16.10 -17.90
CA LYS A 137 12.58 -16.57 -17.47
C LYS A 137 12.90 -16.08 -16.06
N LEU A 138 12.80 -14.78 -15.80
CA LEU A 138 12.99 -14.21 -14.47
C LEU A 138 12.03 -14.81 -13.44
N LYS A 139 10.73 -14.89 -13.76
CA LYS A 139 9.72 -15.48 -12.86
C LYS A 139 10.12 -16.88 -12.42
N LYS A 140 10.56 -17.73 -13.36
CA LYS A 140 10.99 -19.10 -13.04
C LYS A 140 12.27 -19.12 -12.22
N SER A 141 13.28 -18.33 -12.56
CA SER A 141 14.53 -18.24 -11.80
C SER A 141 14.31 -17.76 -10.37
N ILE A 142 13.39 -16.81 -10.16
CA ILE A 142 13.00 -16.34 -8.83
C ILE A 142 12.25 -17.44 -8.06
N HIS A 143 11.41 -18.23 -8.74
CA HIS A 143 10.61 -19.29 -8.10
C HIS A 143 11.48 -20.37 -7.45
N ASP A 144 12.68 -20.62 -7.96
CA ASP A 144 13.64 -21.57 -7.36
C ASP A 144 14.12 -21.14 -5.96
N TYR A 145 13.89 -19.87 -5.60
CA TYR A 145 14.16 -19.34 -4.26
C TYR A 145 12.93 -19.39 -3.33
N LEU A 146 11.82 -20.01 -3.73
CA LEU A 146 10.63 -20.11 -2.87
C LEU A 146 11.00 -20.75 -1.52
N GLY A 147 10.70 -20.05 -0.42
CA GLY A 147 11.07 -20.46 0.94
C GLY A 147 12.40 -19.89 1.44
N HIS A 148 13.23 -19.31 0.58
CA HIS A 148 14.39 -18.52 0.99
C HIS A 148 13.97 -17.14 1.50
N ASP A 149 14.76 -16.59 2.42
CA ASP A 149 14.62 -15.25 3.01
C ASP A 149 14.75 -14.09 2.01
N THR A 150 15.35 -14.34 0.83
CA THR A 150 15.48 -13.38 -0.27
C THR A 150 14.29 -13.39 -1.24
N PHE A 151 13.42 -14.40 -1.18
CA PHE A 151 12.36 -14.63 -2.16
C PHE A 151 11.40 -13.44 -2.30
N ASP A 152 10.91 -12.92 -1.18
CA ASP A 152 9.97 -11.80 -1.17
C ASP A 152 10.61 -10.54 -1.75
N ALA A 153 11.88 -10.29 -1.46
CA ALA A 153 12.63 -9.15 -2.00
C ALA A 153 12.81 -9.27 -3.52
N LEU A 154 13.12 -10.47 -4.04
CA LEU A 154 13.15 -10.75 -5.47
C LEU A 154 11.77 -10.52 -6.12
N CYS A 155 10.69 -10.97 -5.47
CA CYS A 155 9.33 -10.77 -5.94
C CYS A 155 8.93 -9.28 -5.95
N VAL A 156 9.32 -8.49 -4.95
CA VAL A 156 9.11 -7.03 -4.95
C VAL A 156 9.87 -6.38 -6.11
N ALA A 157 11.13 -6.76 -6.34
CA ALA A 157 11.92 -6.24 -7.43
C ALA A 157 11.30 -6.54 -8.79
N PHE A 158 10.89 -7.80 -8.99
CA PHE A 158 10.22 -8.25 -10.21
C PHE A 158 8.88 -7.56 -10.42
N SER A 159 8.04 -7.49 -9.37
CA SER A 159 6.79 -6.73 -9.41
C SER A 159 7.08 -5.30 -9.87
N SER A 160 8.05 -4.61 -9.25
CA SER A 160 8.35 -3.18 -9.47
C SER A 160 8.49 -2.82 -10.95
N ILE A 161 9.05 -3.73 -11.76
CA ILE A 161 9.36 -3.51 -13.17
C ILE A 161 8.20 -3.85 -14.12
N ILE A 162 7.16 -4.56 -13.69
CA ILE A 162 6.09 -5.07 -14.58
C ILE A 162 5.44 -3.95 -15.39
N VAL A 163 5.06 -2.84 -14.76
CA VAL A 163 4.46 -1.71 -15.50
C VAL A 163 5.45 -1.10 -16.47
N LYS A 164 6.72 -0.94 -16.08
CA LYS A 164 7.78 -0.41 -16.94
C LYS A 164 8.00 -1.29 -18.17
N ALA A 165 8.06 -2.61 -17.99
CA ALA A 165 8.24 -3.61 -19.04
C ALA A 165 6.97 -3.83 -19.89
N SER A 166 5.81 -3.38 -19.45
CA SER A 166 4.55 -3.46 -20.20
C SER A 166 4.31 -2.25 -21.11
N ASN A 167 3.32 -2.36 -21.99
CA ASN A 167 2.75 -1.26 -22.76
C ASN A 167 1.93 -0.28 -21.92
N GLN A 168 1.68 -0.53 -20.63
CA GLN A 168 0.95 0.41 -19.77
C GLN A 168 1.74 1.71 -19.57
N GLU A 169 1.15 2.85 -19.91
CA GLU A 169 1.82 4.16 -19.94
C GLU A 169 2.54 4.49 -18.63
N SER A 170 1.85 4.38 -17.50
CA SER A 170 2.44 4.60 -16.18
C SER A 170 1.73 3.78 -15.10
N ASP A 171 2.26 3.81 -13.88
CA ASP A 171 1.60 3.24 -12.69
C ASP A 171 0.25 3.90 -12.39
N THR A 172 -0.10 4.96 -13.09
CA THR A 172 -1.20 5.87 -12.72
C THR A 172 -2.09 6.23 -13.88
N ARG A 173 -1.76 5.74 -15.09
CA ARG A 173 -2.53 5.91 -16.31
C ARG A 173 -2.65 4.57 -17.03
N TYR A 174 -3.87 4.05 -17.05
CA TYR A 174 -4.20 2.78 -17.68
C TYR A 174 -4.51 2.99 -19.16
N ALA A 175 -3.45 3.17 -19.94
CA ALA A 175 -3.50 3.27 -21.39
C ALA A 175 -2.32 2.49 -22.00
N ALA A 176 -2.55 1.83 -23.12
CA ALA A 176 -1.50 1.13 -23.84
C ALA A 176 -0.76 2.11 -24.75
N ILE A 177 0.57 2.15 -24.63
CA ILE A 177 1.49 2.89 -25.49
C ILE A 177 2.57 1.94 -26.00
N ASN A 178 3.15 2.25 -27.15
CA ASN A 178 4.33 1.53 -27.62
C ASN A 178 5.58 2.10 -26.94
N LYS A 179 6.18 1.35 -26.02
CA LYS A 179 7.44 1.73 -25.38
C LYS A 179 8.63 1.22 -26.18
N ASN A 180 9.67 2.05 -26.28
CA ASN A 180 10.94 1.65 -26.88
C ASN A 180 11.76 0.80 -25.89
N LEU A 181 11.35 -0.44 -25.68
CA LEU A 181 12.01 -1.44 -24.86
C LEU A 181 12.28 -2.69 -25.71
N VAL A 182 13.44 -3.31 -25.45
CA VAL A 182 13.85 -4.60 -26.01
C VAL A 182 13.93 -5.66 -24.90
N ALA A 183 13.90 -6.94 -25.27
CA ALA A 183 13.95 -8.06 -24.32
C ALA A 183 15.01 -7.92 -23.20
N GLU A 184 16.24 -7.52 -23.53
CA GLU A 184 17.35 -7.41 -22.56
C GLU A 184 17.10 -6.33 -21.49
N ASP A 185 16.27 -5.32 -21.78
CA ASP A 185 15.92 -4.28 -20.79
C ASP A 185 15.21 -4.88 -19.57
N VAL A 186 14.55 -6.03 -19.70
CA VAL A 186 13.89 -6.71 -18.58
C VAL A 186 14.89 -7.06 -17.47
N PHE A 187 16.02 -7.66 -17.83
CA PHE A 187 17.06 -8.02 -16.85
C PHE A 187 17.72 -6.78 -16.26
N ARG A 188 17.99 -5.77 -17.08
CA ARG A 188 18.54 -4.49 -16.62
C ARG A 188 17.63 -3.78 -15.64
N LEU A 189 16.32 -3.70 -15.94
CA LEU A 189 15.32 -3.10 -15.06
C LEU A 189 15.23 -3.87 -13.73
N PHE A 190 15.26 -5.20 -13.78
CA PHE A 190 15.25 -6.04 -12.59
C PHE A 190 16.48 -5.81 -11.71
N LEU A 191 17.69 -5.83 -12.28
CA LEU A 191 18.93 -5.55 -11.54
C LEU A 191 18.90 -4.17 -10.87
N VAL A 192 18.52 -3.12 -11.60
CA VAL A 192 18.37 -1.76 -11.03
C VAL A 192 17.38 -1.74 -9.88
N SER A 193 16.28 -2.50 -9.97
CA SER A 193 15.32 -2.61 -8.87
C SER A 193 15.90 -3.33 -7.65
N CYS A 194 16.66 -4.41 -7.86
CA CYS A 194 17.33 -5.16 -6.79
C CYS A 194 18.42 -4.31 -6.10
N GLU A 195 19.24 -3.60 -6.86
CA GLU A 195 20.27 -2.69 -6.33
C GLU A 195 19.65 -1.57 -5.50
N LYS A 196 18.53 -1.01 -5.95
CA LYS A 196 17.77 -0.01 -5.19
C LYS A 196 17.24 -0.58 -3.87
N LEU A 197 16.71 -1.80 -3.90
CA LEU A 197 16.25 -2.50 -2.69
C LEU A 197 17.42 -2.74 -1.72
N ASN A 198 18.51 -3.31 -2.23
CA ASN A 198 19.70 -3.65 -1.45
C ASN A 198 20.29 -2.40 -0.76
N SER A 199 20.46 -1.31 -1.51
CA SER A 199 20.98 -0.04 -0.96
C SER A 199 20.02 0.63 0.04
N SER A 200 18.70 0.55 -0.19
CA SER A 200 17.71 1.21 0.69
C SER A 200 17.53 0.51 2.03
N LEU A 201 17.84 -0.79 2.11
CA LEU A 201 17.53 -1.64 3.27
C LEU A 201 18.75 -1.95 4.16
N LEU A 202 19.98 -1.79 3.65
CA LEU A 202 21.21 -1.83 4.45
C LEU A 202 21.25 -0.78 5.58
N TYR A 203 20.51 0.33 5.45
CA TYR A 203 20.49 1.44 6.42
C TYR A 203 19.21 1.53 7.26
N ASN A 204 18.21 0.66 7.03
CA ASN A 204 16.85 0.83 7.58
C ASN A 204 16.34 -0.42 8.30
N SER A 205 17.24 -1.26 8.79
CA SER A 205 16.89 -2.48 9.49
C SER A 205 16.28 -2.16 10.86
N SER A 206 15.00 -2.47 11.08
CA SER A 206 14.35 -2.38 12.38
C SER A 206 14.17 -3.79 12.94
N ASP A 207 14.46 -3.96 14.22
CA ASP A 207 14.23 -5.20 14.97
C ASP A 207 12.83 -5.29 15.57
N PHE A 208 12.00 -4.25 15.39
CA PHE A 208 10.67 -4.21 15.96
C PHE A 208 9.69 -5.10 15.17
N PRO A 209 8.93 -5.99 15.84
CA PRO A 209 8.02 -6.92 15.16
C PRO A 209 7.01 -6.20 14.27
N CYS A 210 6.79 -6.74 13.08
CA CYS A 210 5.72 -6.30 12.19
C CYS A 210 4.93 -7.52 11.69
N GLN A 211 3.62 -7.52 11.95
CA GLN A 211 2.70 -8.52 11.40
C GLN A 211 1.99 -7.95 10.17
N ILE A 212 2.01 -8.67 9.06
CA ILE A 212 1.25 -8.33 7.85
C ILE A 212 0.14 -9.36 7.65
N ILE A 213 -1.09 -8.90 7.55
CA ILE A 213 -2.28 -9.72 7.32
C ILE A 213 -2.82 -9.38 5.93
N ASN A 214 -2.69 -10.31 4.98
CA ASN A 214 -3.28 -10.15 3.66
C ASN A 214 -4.72 -10.70 3.66
N LYS A 215 -5.69 -9.82 3.93
CA LYS A 215 -7.11 -10.17 4.05
C LYS A 215 -7.96 -8.94 3.82
N ASP A 216 -9.21 -9.14 3.39
CA ASP A 216 -10.23 -8.10 3.49
C ASP A 216 -10.39 -7.70 4.97
N VAL A 217 -10.22 -6.42 5.27
CA VAL A 217 -10.34 -5.89 6.64
C VAL A 217 -11.69 -6.22 7.27
N LEU A 218 -12.77 -6.30 6.48
CA LEU A 218 -14.11 -6.64 6.97
C LEU A 218 -14.26 -8.12 7.31
N ALA A 219 -13.31 -8.96 6.90
CA ALA A 219 -13.25 -10.37 7.23
C ALA A 219 -12.21 -10.70 8.32
N VAL A 220 -11.39 -9.74 8.74
CA VAL A 220 -10.41 -9.92 9.82
C VAL A 220 -11.13 -10.11 11.15
N GLN A 221 -10.69 -11.10 11.91
CA GLN A 221 -11.16 -11.35 13.28
C GLN A 221 -10.13 -10.84 14.28
N PRO A 222 -10.52 -10.50 15.52
CA PRO A 222 -9.58 -10.07 16.56
C PRO A 222 -8.45 -11.09 16.81
N SER A 223 -8.76 -12.38 16.71
CA SER A 223 -7.81 -13.48 16.84
C SER A 223 -6.75 -13.56 15.73
N ASP A 224 -6.96 -12.88 14.61
CA ASP A 224 -5.96 -12.80 13.53
C ASP A 224 -4.81 -11.85 13.92
N ILE A 225 -5.02 -10.96 14.91
CA ILE A 225 -4.04 -9.96 15.37
C ILE A 225 -3.32 -10.50 16.60
N ASN A 226 -2.01 -10.72 16.50
CA ASN A 226 -1.21 -11.40 17.52
C ASN A 226 -0.66 -10.45 18.60
N SER A 227 -1.23 -9.25 18.72
CA SER A 227 -0.76 -8.23 19.66
C SER A 227 -1.90 -7.31 20.11
N THR A 228 -1.72 -6.72 21.28
CA THR A 228 -2.61 -5.66 21.77
C THR A 228 -2.38 -4.38 20.97
N VAL A 229 -3.44 -3.74 20.47
CA VAL A 229 -3.35 -2.51 19.68
C VAL A 229 -3.46 -1.28 20.59
N GLY A 230 -2.45 -0.42 20.56
CA GLY A 230 -2.42 0.80 21.39
C GLY A 230 -2.85 2.06 20.64
N LEU A 231 -2.63 2.07 19.33
CA LEU A 231 -2.87 3.21 18.45
C LEU A 231 -3.24 2.70 17.05
N VAL A 232 -4.22 3.33 16.42
CA VAL A 232 -4.49 3.15 14.98
C VAL A 232 -4.09 4.41 14.23
N VAL A 233 -3.33 4.26 13.14
CA VAL A 233 -3.01 5.35 12.21
C VAL A 233 -3.18 4.83 10.80
N THR A 234 -4.07 5.45 10.02
CA THR A 234 -4.44 4.89 8.72
C THR A 234 -4.98 5.91 7.74
N SER A 235 -4.98 5.53 6.47
CA SER A 235 -5.62 6.24 5.37
C SER A 235 -6.40 5.23 4.54
N PRO A 236 -7.72 5.07 4.81
CA PRO A 236 -8.53 4.12 4.06
C PRO A 236 -8.58 4.50 2.57
N PRO A 237 -8.78 3.54 1.65
CA PRO A 237 -9.14 3.87 0.29
C PRO A 237 -10.53 4.51 0.30
N TYR A 238 -10.64 5.75 -0.18
CA TYR A 238 -11.91 6.47 -0.27
C TYR A 238 -12.40 6.56 -1.71
N PRO A 239 -13.73 6.75 -1.94
CA PRO A 239 -14.31 6.72 -3.28
C PRO A 239 -13.58 7.62 -4.28
N ASN A 240 -13.25 7.09 -5.47
CA ASN A 240 -12.57 7.82 -6.54
C ASN A 240 -11.14 8.32 -6.21
N ALA A 241 -10.47 7.79 -5.19
CA ALA A 241 -9.07 8.11 -4.90
C ALA A 241 -8.12 7.51 -5.96
N TYR A 242 -8.18 6.19 -6.13
CA TYR A 242 -7.31 5.40 -7.01
C TYR A 242 -7.88 3.98 -7.15
N GLU A 243 -7.59 3.27 -8.24
CA GLU A 243 -8.08 1.89 -8.48
C GLU A 243 -6.94 0.88 -8.32
N TYR A 244 -6.65 0.47 -7.09
CA TYR A 244 -5.48 -0.35 -6.76
C TYR A 244 -5.49 -1.69 -7.51
N TRP A 245 -6.64 -2.37 -7.61
CA TRP A 245 -6.74 -3.63 -8.37
C TRP A 245 -6.33 -3.41 -9.83
N LEU A 246 -6.80 -2.34 -10.47
CA LEU A 246 -6.66 -2.11 -11.90
C LEU A 246 -5.20 -1.90 -12.27
N TYR A 247 -4.51 -1.05 -11.51
CA TYR A 247 -3.11 -0.69 -11.78
C TYR A 247 -2.13 -1.77 -11.35
N HIS A 248 -2.52 -2.67 -10.43
CA HIS A 248 -1.67 -3.75 -9.95
C HIS A 248 -2.02 -5.14 -10.53
N LYS A 249 -3.09 -5.29 -11.33
CA LYS A 249 -3.53 -6.62 -11.85
C LYS A 249 -2.45 -7.40 -12.61
N TYR A 250 -1.64 -6.73 -13.44
CA TYR A 250 -0.57 -7.43 -14.14
C TYR A 250 0.56 -7.83 -13.19
N ARG A 251 0.84 -7.03 -12.14
CA ARG A 251 1.78 -7.43 -11.08
C ARG A 251 1.27 -8.67 -10.35
N MET A 252 -0.03 -8.71 -10.05
CA MET A 252 -0.70 -9.86 -9.42
C MET A 252 -0.60 -11.11 -10.29
N TRP A 253 -1.05 -11.06 -11.55
CA TRP A 253 -0.97 -12.20 -12.46
C TRP A 253 0.46 -12.73 -12.66
N TRP A 254 1.44 -11.82 -12.84
CA TRP A 254 2.83 -12.23 -13.00
C TRP A 254 3.39 -12.94 -11.76
N LEU A 255 2.95 -12.55 -10.55
CA LEU A 255 3.33 -13.21 -9.29
C LEU A 255 2.41 -14.38 -8.91
N GLY A 256 1.42 -14.73 -9.73
CA GLY A 256 0.53 -15.88 -9.49
C GLY A 256 -0.68 -15.59 -8.59
N PHE A 257 -0.98 -14.32 -8.30
CA PHE A 257 -2.19 -13.92 -7.59
C PHE A 257 -3.37 -13.71 -8.55
N ASP A 258 -4.59 -14.04 -8.11
CA ASP A 258 -5.82 -13.73 -8.86
C ASP A 258 -6.37 -12.34 -8.46
N PRO A 259 -6.37 -11.34 -9.36
CA PRO A 259 -6.88 -10.00 -9.05
C PRO A 259 -8.42 -9.92 -9.00
N LYS A 260 -9.16 -10.99 -9.35
CA LYS A 260 -10.64 -10.96 -9.36
C LYS A 260 -11.21 -10.66 -7.97
N GLU A 261 -10.72 -11.35 -6.95
CA GLU A 261 -11.20 -11.14 -5.58
C GLU A 261 -10.91 -9.71 -5.11
N ILE A 262 -9.72 -9.19 -5.44
CA ILE A 262 -9.32 -7.82 -5.11
C ILE A 262 -10.26 -6.81 -5.79
N LYS A 263 -10.52 -7.02 -7.09
CA LYS A 263 -11.43 -6.18 -7.87
C LYS A 263 -12.83 -6.12 -7.24
N GLU A 264 -13.35 -7.23 -6.72
CA GLU A 264 -14.70 -7.31 -6.16
C GLU A 264 -14.79 -6.71 -4.74
N LYS A 265 -13.75 -6.88 -3.93
CA LYS A 265 -13.75 -6.48 -2.51
C LYS A 265 -13.10 -5.12 -2.24
N GLU A 266 -12.42 -4.52 -3.22
CA GLU A 266 -11.73 -3.23 -3.02
C GLU A 266 -12.73 -2.12 -2.61
N ILE A 267 -12.50 -1.60 -1.41
CA ILE A 267 -13.18 -0.43 -0.85
C ILE A 267 -12.78 0.81 -1.68
N GLY A 268 -13.74 1.66 -2.03
CA GLY A 268 -13.48 2.91 -2.74
C GLY A 268 -13.20 2.78 -4.26
N ALA A 269 -13.14 1.58 -4.83
CA ALA A 269 -12.88 1.37 -6.25
C ALA A 269 -13.92 2.05 -7.15
N ARG A 270 -13.47 2.87 -8.10
CA ARG A 270 -14.34 3.66 -8.99
C ARG A 270 -15.40 2.80 -9.69
N ALA A 271 -15.03 1.66 -10.26
CA ALA A 271 -15.97 0.77 -10.96
C ALA A 271 -17.21 0.39 -10.11
N HIS A 272 -17.09 0.34 -8.78
CA HIS A 272 -18.21 0.05 -7.89
C HIS A 272 -19.26 1.15 -7.85
N PHE A 273 -18.87 2.41 -8.04
CA PHE A 273 -19.76 3.58 -8.02
C PHE A 273 -20.39 3.90 -9.40
N PHE A 274 -20.00 3.21 -10.48
CA PHE A 274 -20.52 3.49 -11.83
C PHE A 274 -21.22 2.29 -12.50
N LYS A 275 -21.37 1.16 -11.80
CA LYS A 275 -22.13 -0.02 -12.25
C LYS A 275 -23.65 0.15 -12.08
N LYS A 276 -24.46 -0.72 -12.69
CA LYS A 276 -25.95 -0.63 -12.66
C LYS A 276 -26.52 -0.60 -11.22
N ASN A 277 -25.97 -1.43 -10.32
CA ASN A 277 -26.23 -1.39 -8.87
C ASN A 277 -25.03 -0.73 -8.17
N HIS A 278 -24.87 0.57 -8.36
CA HIS A 278 -23.69 1.30 -7.90
C HIS A 278 -23.67 1.43 -6.38
N HIS A 279 -22.46 1.42 -5.82
CA HIS A 279 -22.22 1.86 -4.45
C HIS A 279 -22.53 3.35 -4.34
N THR A 280 -22.86 3.75 -3.14
CA THR A 280 -23.15 5.11 -2.70
C THR A 280 -22.20 5.48 -1.57
N GLU A 281 -22.28 6.73 -1.10
CA GLU A 281 -21.61 7.14 0.14
C GLU A 281 -21.96 6.27 1.35
N ARG A 282 -23.16 5.66 1.37
CA ARG A 282 -23.59 4.78 2.46
C ARG A 282 -22.89 3.43 2.45
N ASP A 283 -22.49 2.92 1.29
CA ASP A 283 -21.62 1.73 1.22
C ASP A 283 -20.27 2.02 1.86
N PHE A 284 -19.68 3.19 1.60
CA PHE A 284 -18.45 3.61 2.28
C PHE A 284 -18.64 3.76 3.79
N TYR A 285 -19.76 4.34 4.24
CA TYR A 285 -20.13 4.37 5.66
C TYR A 285 -20.16 2.96 6.27
N HIS A 286 -20.84 1.99 5.64
CA HIS A 286 -20.94 0.62 6.16
C HIS A 286 -19.58 -0.10 6.20
N GLN A 287 -18.73 0.16 5.20
CA GLN A 287 -17.36 -0.36 5.17
C GLN A 287 -16.53 0.23 6.32
N MET A 288 -16.59 1.55 6.55
CA MET A 288 -15.89 2.19 7.67
C MET A 288 -16.45 1.76 9.03
N TYR A 289 -17.77 1.57 9.15
CA TYR A 289 -18.40 1.04 10.34
C TYR A 289 -17.87 -0.37 10.67
N GLY A 290 -17.83 -1.28 9.70
CA GLY A 290 -17.27 -2.62 9.90
C GLY A 290 -15.79 -2.61 10.27
N THR A 291 -14.99 -1.72 9.66
CA THR A 291 -13.59 -1.53 10.06
C THR A 291 -13.47 -0.99 11.50
N LEU A 292 -14.31 -0.04 11.89
CA LEU A 292 -14.32 0.51 13.25
C LEU A 292 -14.77 -0.53 14.29
N GLN A 293 -15.61 -1.50 13.94
CA GLN A 293 -15.95 -2.63 14.81
C GLN A 293 -14.71 -3.49 15.12
N LEU A 294 -13.89 -3.79 14.10
CA LEU A 294 -12.62 -4.47 14.33
C LEU A 294 -11.71 -3.61 15.22
N ILE A 295 -11.56 -2.32 14.91
CA ILE A 295 -10.73 -1.41 15.71
C ILE A 295 -11.19 -1.38 17.16
N ASP A 296 -12.49 -1.23 17.42
CA ASP A 296 -13.05 -1.25 18.77
C ASP A 296 -12.70 -2.55 19.50
N SER A 297 -12.78 -3.69 18.83
CA SER A 297 -12.50 -4.97 19.48
C SER A 297 -11.03 -5.19 19.88
N VAL A 298 -10.08 -4.49 19.25
CA VAL A 298 -8.62 -4.73 19.46
C VAL A 298 -7.87 -3.55 20.08
N LEU A 299 -8.39 -2.33 19.93
CA LEU A 299 -7.79 -1.12 20.51
C LEU A 299 -8.00 -1.10 22.03
N ILE A 300 -6.97 -0.76 22.78
CA ILE A 300 -7.08 -0.59 24.24
C ILE A 300 -8.09 0.51 24.60
N THR A 301 -8.72 0.38 25.77
CA THR A 301 -9.51 1.45 26.39
C THR A 301 -8.70 2.74 26.44
N HIS A 302 -9.32 3.86 26.07
CA HIS A 302 -8.68 5.17 25.92
C HIS A 302 -7.59 5.27 24.84
N GLY A 303 -7.36 4.23 24.05
CA GLY A 303 -6.52 4.28 22.86
C GLY A 303 -7.11 5.18 21.77
N HIS A 304 -6.26 5.68 20.88
CA HIS A 304 -6.65 6.58 19.81
C HIS A 304 -6.67 5.88 18.45
N ALA A 305 -7.53 6.37 17.55
CA ALA A 305 -7.54 6.01 16.15
C ALA A 305 -7.54 7.27 15.28
N ALA A 306 -6.53 7.40 14.42
CA ALA A 306 -6.37 8.52 13.51
C ALA A 306 -6.59 8.08 12.05
N PHE A 307 -7.55 8.73 11.40
CA PHE A 307 -7.90 8.52 10.00
C PHE A 307 -7.52 9.74 9.18
N VAL A 308 -6.81 9.53 8.08
CA VAL A 308 -6.47 10.56 7.09
C VAL A 308 -7.28 10.28 5.83
N VAL A 309 -8.18 11.18 5.46
CA VAL A 309 -9.07 10.98 4.31
C VAL A 309 -9.21 12.22 3.45
N GLY A 310 -9.20 12.05 2.14
CA GLY A 310 -9.52 13.12 1.19
C GLY A 310 -11.03 13.29 1.02
N ARG A 311 -11.44 14.38 0.37
CA ARG A 311 -12.83 14.52 -0.15
C ARG A 311 -13.01 13.69 -1.41
N SER A 312 -14.21 13.16 -1.61
CA SER A 312 -14.58 12.43 -2.83
C SER A 312 -15.65 13.17 -3.63
N ILE A 313 -15.70 12.94 -4.94
CA ILE A 313 -16.81 13.39 -5.79
C ILE A 313 -17.47 12.15 -6.37
N ILE A 314 -18.73 11.87 -6.04
CA ILE A 314 -19.50 10.74 -6.57
C ILE A 314 -20.67 11.31 -7.36
N HIS A 315 -20.79 10.96 -8.64
CA HIS A 315 -21.82 11.51 -9.56
C HIS A 315 -21.97 13.04 -9.50
N GLY A 316 -20.85 13.77 -9.37
CA GLY A 316 -20.84 15.23 -9.30
C GLY A 316 -21.20 15.82 -7.93
N LYS A 317 -21.52 14.99 -6.93
CA LYS A 317 -21.76 15.41 -5.56
C LYS A 317 -20.51 15.24 -4.71
N ASN A 318 -20.19 16.24 -3.90
CA ASN A 318 -19.12 16.15 -2.91
C ASN A 318 -19.56 15.21 -1.78
N VAL A 319 -18.70 14.27 -1.42
CA VAL A 319 -18.89 13.34 -0.31
C VAL A 319 -17.88 13.67 0.78
N ASP A 320 -18.40 13.91 1.97
CA ASP A 320 -17.63 14.17 3.18
C ASP A 320 -17.25 12.86 3.86
N ASN A 321 -16.18 12.22 3.35
CA ASN A 321 -15.71 10.94 3.88
C ASN A 321 -15.36 11.00 5.37
N ALA A 322 -14.82 12.13 5.84
CA ALA A 322 -14.51 12.34 7.25
C ALA A 322 -15.79 12.39 8.10
N GLY A 323 -16.83 13.06 7.61
CA GLY A 323 -18.15 13.07 8.24
C GLY A 323 -18.75 11.66 8.38
N LEU A 324 -18.62 10.83 7.34
CA LEU A 324 -19.12 9.44 7.38
C LEU A 324 -18.36 8.56 8.38
N ILE A 325 -17.04 8.76 8.50
CA ILE A 325 -16.22 8.07 9.52
C ILE A 325 -16.61 8.52 10.92
N VAL A 326 -16.81 9.82 11.14
CA VAL A 326 -17.29 10.37 12.42
C VAL A 326 -18.65 9.79 12.78
N GLU A 327 -19.61 9.81 11.86
CA GLU A 327 -20.95 9.25 12.06
C GLU A 327 -20.87 7.76 12.46
N ALA A 328 -20.02 6.97 11.78
CA ALA A 328 -19.83 5.56 12.08
C ALA A 328 -19.19 5.33 13.45
N ALA A 329 -18.22 6.16 13.83
CA ALA A 329 -17.50 6.09 15.10
C ALA A 329 -18.39 6.45 16.29
N GLU A 330 -19.19 7.51 16.19
CA GLU A 330 -20.15 7.92 17.22
C GLU A 330 -21.20 6.82 17.47
N ASN A 331 -21.67 6.16 16.41
CA ASN A 331 -22.60 5.03 16.51
C ASN A 331 -21.99 3.78 17.17
N LEU A 332 -20.66 3.69 17.26
CA LEU A 332 -19.93 2.66 18.02
C LEU A 332 -19.48 3.15 19.40
N GLY A 333 -19.78 4.40 19.76
CA GLY A 333 -19.49 4.97 21.07
C GLY A 333 -18.10 5.60 21.21
N PHE A 334 -17.32 5.73 20.13
CA PHE A 334 -16.05 6.49 20.17
C PHE A 334 -16.32 7.97 20.44
N ASP A 335 -15.39 8.61 21.14
CA ASP A 335 -15.36 10.06 21.26
C ASP A 335 -14.57 10.66 20.09
N VAL A 336 -15.13 11.69 19.44
CA VAL A 336 -14.42 12.47 18.44
C VAL A 336 -13.53 13.47 19.18
N VAL A 337 -12.24 13.20 19.20
CA VAL A 337 -11.26 14.08 19.86
C VAL A 337 -11.00 15.30 19.01
N GLU A 338 -10.75 15.09 17.71
CA GLU A 338 -10.41 16.15 16.77
C GLU A 338 -10.84 15.84 15.35
N ARG A 339 -11.14 16.91 14.60
CA ARG A 339 -11.38 16.84 13.16
C ARG A 339 -10.95 18.14 12.50
N PHE A 340 -9.91 18.08 11.70
CA PHE A 340 -9.36 19.27 11.04
C PHE A 340 -8.90 18.99 9.61
N ASN A 341 -8.93 20.03 8.78
CA ASN A 341 -8.46 19.98 7.40
C ASN A 341 -7.00 20.42 7.31
N ARG A 342 -6.24 19.80 6.40
CA ARG A 342 -4.89 20.23 6.00
C ARG A 342 -4.83 20.47 4.51
N THR A 343 -3.96 21.38 4.07
CA THR A 343 -3.76 21.67 2.65
C THR A 343 -2.56 20.88 2.12
N MET A 344 -2.75 20.12 1.04
CA MET A 344 -1.64 19.44 0.38
C MET A 344 -0.84 20.41 -0.47
N ASN A 345 0.42 20.65 -0.12
CA ASN A 345 1.36 21.31 -1.01
C ASN A 345 1.58 20.45 -2.28
N SER A 346 1.44 21.06 -3.47
CA SER A 346 1.52 20.35 -4.76
C SER A 346 2.85 19.63 -5.00
N ASN A 347 3.93 20.09 -4.36
CA ASN A 347 5.27 19.49 -4.45
C ASN A 347 5.47 18.29 -3.52
N ARG A 348 4.53 18.04 -2.60
CA ARG A 348 4.61 16.95 -1.60
C ARG A 348 3.48 15.93 -1.74
N LYS A 349 2.69 16.02 -2.80
CA LYS A 349 1.76 14.95 -3.13
C LYS A 349 2.57 13.72 -3.49
N SER A 350 2.25 12.58 -2.87
CA SER A 350 2.74 11.27 -3.35
C SER A 350 2.28 10.99 -4.78
N PHE A 351 1.28 11.75 -5.27
CA PHE A 351 0.65 11.54 -6.56
C PHE A 351 -0.08 12.79 -7.11
N ASN A 352 0.11 13.08 -8.41
CA ASN A 352 -0.60 14.15 -9.14
C ASN A 352 -1.49 13.55 -10.24
N LEU A 353 -2.78 13.32 -9.96
CA LEU A 353 -3.78 13.12 -11.02
C LEU A 353 -4.22 14.48 -11.57
N SER A 354 -4.26 14.64 -12.89
CA SER A 354 -4.89 15.79 -13.55
C SER A 354 -6.38 15.94 -13.22
N TYR A 355 -7.04 14.84 -12.79
CA TYR A 355 -8.45 14.83 -12.40
C TYR A 355 -8.70 14.98 -10.90
N ALA A 356 -7.71 14.74 -10.03
CA ALA A 356 -7.86 14.91 -8.59
C ALA A 356 -7.44 16.32 -8.18
N LYS A 357 -8.34 17.29 -8.38
CA LYS A 357 -8.23 18.66 -7.85
C LYS A 357 -8.38 18.73 -6.32
N ILE A 358 -8.23 17.60 -5.61
CA ILE A 358 -8.35 17.57 -4.16
C ILE A 358 -7.05 18.18 -3.60
N LYS A 359 -7.21 19.35 -2.97
CA LYS A 359 -6.13 20.09 -2.30
C LYS A 359 -6.19 19.94 -0.78
N GLU A 360 -7.22 19.26 -0.26
CA GLU A 360 -7.50 19.16 1.17
C GLU A 360 -7.69 17.70 1.57
N GLU A 361 -7.02 17.31 2.64
CA GLU A 361 -7.27 16.07 3.39
C GLU A 361 -7.79 16.46 4.77
N THR A 362 -8.63 15.62 5.36
CA THR A 362 -9.15 15.76 6.70
C THR A 362 -8.51 14.68 7.58
N ILE A 363 -8.01 15.09 8.75
CA ILE A 363 -7.59 14.18 9.80
C ILE A 363 -8.72 14.10 10.82
N VAL A 364 -9.14 12.88 11.15
CA VAL A 364 -10.10 12.57 12.21
C VAL A 364 -9.39 11.78 13.28
N VAL A 365 -9.42 12.27 14.53
CA VAL A 365 -8.88 11.58 15.69
C VAL A 365 -10.05 11.15 16.57
N LEU A 366 -10.12 9.85 16.81
CA LEU A 366 -11.12 9.19 17.64
C LEU A 366 -10.45 8.64 18.89
N ARG A 367 -11.20 8.52 19.98
CA ARG A 367 -10.77 7.86 21.21
C ARG A 367 -11.78 6.79 21.62
N LYS A 368 -11.29 5.59 21.90
CA LYS A 368 -12.11 4.51 22.45
C LYS A 368 -12.45 4.81 23.91
N LYS A 369 -13.70 4.56 24.30
CA LYS A 369 -14.15 4.75 25.70
C LYS A 369 -13.50 3.78 26.66
#